data_AF-A0A925GYK1-F1
#
_entry.id   AF-A0A925GYK1-F1
#
_cell.length_a   1.000
_cell.length_b   1.000
_cell.length_c   1.000
_cell.angle_alpha   90.00
_cell.angle_beta   90.00
_cell.angle_gamma   90.00
#
_symmetry.space_group_name_H-M   'P 1'
#
loop_
_entity.id
_entity.type
_entity.pdbx_description
1 polymer ?
#
loop_
_entity_poly.entity_id
_entity_poly.type
_entity_poly.pdbx_seq_one_letter_code
_entity_poly.pdbx_strand_id
1 'polypeptide(L)'
;MPQISNAGDAEGKMSEAILDVKYHRLCVHPPVGKSKQYCTLMLTVIHAVEQGQPTDRDNISWKLITNLPVETIEDAVRKLTWYALRWKIETFH
;
A
#
# COMPACT_ATOMS: atom_id res chain seq x y z
N MET A 1 15.08 -8.98 0.11
CA MET A 1 15.39 -8.66 1.52
C MET A 1 14.07 -8.31 2.19
N PRO A 2 13.71 -8.95 3.32
CA PRO A 2 12.48 -8.61 4.05
C PRO A 2 12.53 -7.16 4.58
N GLN A 3 11.42 -6.43 4.61
CA GLN A 3 11.39 -5.00 4.99
C GLN A 3 10.47 -4.75 6.20
N ILE A 4 10.95 -4.00 7.19
CA ILE A 4 10.27 -3.77 8.48
C ILE A 4 9.36 -2.54 8.37
N SER A 5 8.11 -2.68 8.80
CA SER A 5 7.13 -1.59 8.89
C SER A 5 6.42 -1.60 10.24
N ASN A 6 6.14 -0.42 10.79
CA ASN A 6 5.35 -0.28 12.03
C ASN A 6 3.87 -0.38 11.69
N ALA A 7 3.20 -1.39 12.26
CA ALA A 7 1.76 -1.55 12.19
C ALA A 7 1.17 -1.40 13.60
N GLY A 8 0.23 -0.46 13.75
CA GLY A 8 -0.57 -0.33 14.97
C GLY A 8 -1.73 -1.32 14.92
N ASP A 9 -1.96 -2.06 16.00
CA ASP A 9 -3.18 -2.84 16.18
C ASP A 9 -4.35 -1.96 16.66
N ALA A 10 -5.54 -2.55 16.80
CA ALA A 10 -6.75 -1.86 17.25
C ALA A 10 -6.65 -1.32 18.69
N GLU A 11 -5.65 -1.78 19.48
CA GLU A 11 -5.39 -1.36 20.85
C GLU A 11 -4.29 -0.29 20.95
N GLY A 12 -3.70 0.12 19.83
CA GLY A 12 -2.66 1.14 19.76
C GLY A 12 -1.25 0.63 20.09
N LYS A 13 -1.05 -0.68 20.17
CA LYS A 13 0.26 -1.30 20.37
C LYS A 13 1.03 -1.29 19.05
N MET A 14 2.27 -0.80 19.12
CA MET A 14 3.19 -0.81 17.98
C MET A 14 3.73 -2.22 17.82
N SER A 15 3.52 -2.81 16.64
CA SER A 15 4.11 -4.08 16.24
C SER A 15 5.01 -3.89 15.02
N GLU A 16 6.13 -4.62 14.97
CA GLU A 16 6.97 -4.71 13.77
C GLU A 16 6.43 -5.82 12.88
N ALA A 17 6.28 -5.50 11.58
CA ALA A 17 5.88 -6.45 10.55
C ALA A 17 6.92 -6.49 9.44
N ILE A 18 7.23 -7.69 8.97
CA ILE A 18 8.10 -7.90 7.81
C ILE A 18 7.23 -8.06 6.58
N LEU A 19 7.39 -7.20 5.58
CA LEU A 19 6.58 -7.21 4.35
C LEU A 19 7.37 -7.68 3.12
N ASP A 20 6.75 -8.57 2.34
CA ASP A 20 7.08 -8.81 0.95
C ASP A 20 6.41 -7.74 0.08
N VAL A 21 7.24 -6.92 -0.57
CA VAL A 21 6.79 -5.79 -1.38
C VAL A 21 7.06 -6.05 -2.85
N LYS A 22 6.03 -5.91 -3.66
CA LYS A 22 6.09 -5.93 -5.13
C LYS A 22 5.44 -4.68 -5.67
N TYR A 23 5.99 -4.12 -6.74
CA TYR A 23 5.37 -3.00 -7.42
C TYR A 23 5.42 -3.19 -8.93
N HIS A 24 4.40 -2.67 -9.61
CA HIS A 24 4.32 -2.73 -11.06
C HIS A 24 3.60 -1.51 -11.62
N ARG A 25 4.18 -0.90 -12.66
CA ARG A 25 3.58 0.21 -13.38
C ARG A 25 2.76 -0.34 -14.54
N LEU A 26 1.49 0.04 -14.60
CA LEU A 26 0.54 -0.50 -15.55
C LEU A 26 -0.33 0.60 -16.17
N CYS A 27 -0.84 0.27 -17.34
CA CYS A 27 -1.73 1.10 -18.14
C CYS A 27 -3.18 0.75 -17.78
N VAL A 28 -3.89 1.65 -17.11
CA VAL A 28 -5.30 1.46 -16.72
C VAL A 28 -6.20 2.15 -17.74
N HIS A 29 -7.00 1.34 -18.42
CA HIS A 29 -8.01 1.85 -19.34
C HIS A 29 -9.28 2.25 -18.59
N PRO A 30 -9.99 3.28 -19.07
CA PRO A 30 -11.32 3.59 -18.57
C PRO A 30 -12.28 2.41 -18.82
N PRO A 31 -13.31 2.22 -17.97
CA PRO A 31 -14.39 1.28 -18.27
C PRO A 31 -15.02 1.58 -19.65
N VAL A 32 -15.45 0.54 -20.36
CA VAL A 32 -15.91 0.64 -21.76
C VAL A 32 -16.93 1.77 -21.97
N GLY A 33 -17.95 1.87 -21.11
CA GLY A 33 -18.98 2.91 -21.19
C GLY A 33 -18.52 4.34 -20.85
N LYS A 34 -17.30 4.50 -20.34
CA LYS A 34 -16.69 5.79 -19.95
C LYS A 34 -15.46 6.15 -20.80
N SER A 35 -15.14 5.35 -21.81
CA SER A 35 -13.98 5.52 -22.70
C SER A 35 -13.94 6.85 -23.46
N LYS A 36 -15.09 7.49 -23.71
CA LYS A 36 -15.17 8.82 -24.36
C LYS A 36 -14.85 9.98 -23.42
N GLN A 37 -14.98 9.77 -22.11
CA GLN A 37 -14.89 10.84 -21.10
C GLN A 37 -13.55 10.85 -20.36
N TYR A 38 -12.91 9.69 -20.22
CA TYR A 38 -11.66 9.56 -19.48
C TYR A 38 -10.57 8.95 -20.34
N CYS A 39 -9.34 9.44 -20.17
CA CYS A 39 -8.17 8.88 -20.81
C CYS A 39 -7.63 7.67 -20.04
N THR A 40 -6.78 6.90 -20.72
CA THR A 40 -5.97 5.86 -20.10
C THR A 40 -4.95 6.47 -19.15
N LEU A 41 -4.74 5.85 -17.98
CA LEU A 41 -3.83 6.33 -16.93
C LEU A 41 -2.65 5.38 -16.74
N MET A 42 -1.45 5.94 -16.61
CA MET A 42 -0.29 5.18 -16.15
C MET A 42 -0.22 5.24 -14.63
N LEU A 43 -0.50 4.13 -13.97
CA LEU A 43 -0.53 4.03 -12.51
C LEU A 43 0.45 2.95 -12.04
N THR A 44 0.93 3.09 -10.81
CA THR A 44 1.69 2.04 -10.13
C THR A 44 0.81 1.36 -9.10
N VAL A 45 0.82 0.03 -9.11
CA VAL A 45 0.27 -0.79 -8.02
C VAL A 45 1.42 -1.25 -7.14
N ILE A 46 1.29 -1.03 -5.84
CA ILE A 46 2.18 -1.57 -4.81
C ILE A 46 1.37 -2.62 -4.04
N HIS A 47 1.89 -3.84 -4.00
CA HIS A 47 1.34 -4.94 -3.22
C HIS A 47 2.32 -5.28 -2.10
N ALA A 48 1.86 -5.18 -0.87
CA ALA A 48 2.64 -5.50 0.32
C ALA A 48 1.90 -6.55 1.15
N VAL A 49 2.55 -7.67 1.39
CA VAL A 49 2.00 -8.79 2.17
C VAL A 49 2.96 -9.10 3.29
N GLU A 50 2.45 -9.19 4.51
CA GLU A 50 3.26 -9.56 5.66
C GLU A 50 3.66 -11.05 5.62
N GLN A 51 4.92 -11.28 5.98
CA GLN A 51 5.50 -12.60 6.10
C GLN A 51 5.09 -13.24 7.42
N GLY A 52 4.71 -14.52 7.35
CA GLY A 52 4.21 -15.26 8.51
C GLY A 52 2.75 -14.95 8.81
N GLN A 53 2.32 -15.30 10.02
CA GLN A 53 0.98 -15.03 10.51
C GLN A 53 1.08 -14.43 11.91
N PRO A 54 0.58 -13.20 12.14
CA PRO A 54 0.50 -12.63 13.47
C PRO A 54 -0.47 -13.44 14.33
N THR A 55 -0.19 -13.55 15.62
CA THR A 55 -1.01 -14.32 16.57
C THR A 55 -2.22 -13.54 17.09
N ASP A 56 -2.13 -12.21 17.05
CA ASP A 56 -3.02 -11.27 17.74
C ASP A 56 -3.83 -10.37 16.79
N ARG A 57 -3.54 -10.42 15.49
CA ARG A 57 -4.24 -9.65 14.46
C ARG A 57 -4.23 -10.34 13.11
N ASP A 58 -5.07 -9.85 12.20
CA ASP A 58 -5.03 -10.29 10.82
C ASP A 58 -3.71 -9.90 10.12
N ASN A 59 -3.32 -10.72 9.15
CA ASN A 59 -2.13 -10.49 8.35
C ASN A 59 -2.26 -9.22 7.50
N ILE A 60 -1.20 -8.43 7.42
CA ILE A 60 -1.20 -7.26 6.54
C ILE A 60 -1.20 -7.71 5.09
N SER A 61 -2.18 -7.25 4.32
CA SER A 61 -2.27 -7.43 2.87
C SER A 61 -2.78 -6.16 2.21
N TRP A 62 -1.87 -5.26 1.88
CA TRP A 62 -2.19 -3.96 1.28
C TRP A 62 -1.98 -3.96 -0.23
N LYS A 63 -2.98 -3.41 -0.95
CA LYS A 63 -2.89 -3.07 -2.37
C LYS A 63 -3.10 -1.57 -2.51
N LEU A 64 -2.03 -0.85 -2.83
CA LEU A 64 -2.04 0.58 -3.04
C LEU A 64 -1.94 0.88 -4.52
N ILE A 65 -2.72 1.86 -4.98
CA ILE A 65 -2.67 2.38 -6.34
C ILE A 65 -2.25 3.85 -6.25
N THR A 66 -1.26 4.24 -7.03
CA THR A 66 -0.75 5.61 -7.02
C THR A 66 -0.37 6.09 -8.42
N ASN A 67 -0.53 7.40 -8.66
CA ASN A 67 0.03 8.09 -9.81
C ASN A 67 1.40 8.73 -9.51
N LEU A 68 1.90 8.61 -8.26
CA LEU A 68 3.22 9.08 -7.90
C LEU A 68 4.30 8.17 -8.49
N PRO A 69 5.47 8.70 -8.89
CA PRO A 69 6.58 7.90 -9.39
C PRO A 69 7.04 6.84 -8.39
N VAL A 70 7.28 5.63 -8.90
CA VAL A 70 7.89 4.51 -8.17
C VAL A 70 8.90 3.87 -9.11
N GLU A 71 10.16 4.24 -8.96
CA GLU A 71 11.24 3.74 -9.81
C GLU A 71 12.03 2.65 -9.08
N THR A 72 12.14 2.78 -7.75
CA THR A 72 12.87 1.84 -6.91
C THR A 72 11.99 1.22 -5.82
N ILE A 73 12.53 0.21 -5.13
CA ILE A 73 11.87 -0.39 -3.99
C ILE A 73 11.74 0.60 -2.82
N GLU A 74 12.71 1.48 -2.62
CA GLU A 74 12.70 2.54 -1.60
C GLU A 74 11.55 3.53 -1.85
N ASP A 75 11.25 3.84 -3.11
CA ASP A 75 10.10 4.66 -3.45
C ASP A 75 8.78 3.99 -3.09
N ALA A 76 8.67 2.67 -3.26
CA ALA A 76 7.48 1.90 -2.88
C ALA A 76 7.34 1.85 -1.35
N VAL A 77 8.43 1.57 -0.64
CA VAL A 77 8.48 1.57 0.83
C VAL A 77 8.06 2.92 1.40
N ARG A 78 8.58 4.03 0.86
CA ARG A 78 8.21 5.39 1.32
C ARG A 78 6.70 5.62 1.28
N LYS A 79 6.02 5.13 0.22
CA LYS A 79 4.57 5.26 0.05
C LYS A 79 3.80 4.36 1.00
N LEU A 80 4.31 3.15 1.28
CA LEU A 80 3.77 2.28 2.32
C LEU A 80 3.89 2.93 3.70
N THR A 81 5.04 3.56 4.01
CA THR A 81 5.21 4.33 5.26
C THR A 81 4.20 5.46 5.38
N TRP A 82 3.94 6.21 4.29
CA TRP A 82 2.88 7.23 4.30
C TRP A 82 1.50 6.62 4.52
N TYR A 83 1.19 5.51 3.85
CA TYR A 83 -0.10 4.83 4.00
C TYR A 83 -0.30 4.24 5.40
N ALA A 84 0.76 3.76 6.05
CA ALA A 84 0.72 3.28 7.43
C ALA A 84 0.30 4.36 8.43
N LEU A 85 0.38 5.65 8.06
CA LEU A 85 -0.09 6.77 8.86
C LEU A 85 -1.56 7.15 8.61
N ARG A 86 -2.26 6.45 7.71
CA ARG A 86 -3.65 6.77 7.34
C ARG A 86 -4.60 6.74 8.55
N TRP A 87 -4.36 5.91 9.56
CA TRP A 87 -5.20 5.87 10.77
C TRP A 87 -5.20 7.20 11.55
N LYS A 88 -4.18 8.05 11.39
CA LYS A 88 -4.11 9.34 12.11
C LYS A 88 -5.24 10.30 11.74
N ILE A 89 -5.83 10.17 10.54
CA ILE A 89 -6.99 10.99 10.19
C ILE A 89 -8.28 10.50 10.88
N GLU A 90 -8.29 9.28 11.40
CA GLU A 90 -9.41 8.69 12.15
C GLU A 90 -9.34 9.04 13.65
N THR A 91 -8.28 9.70 14.13
CA THR A 91 -8.15 10.15 15.52
C THR A 91 -8.58 11.59 15.75
N PHE A 92 -8.79 12.38 14.70
CA PHE A 92 -9.33 13.73 14.77
C PHE A 92 -10.80 13.69 14.33
N HIS A 93 -11.73 13.49 15.28
CA HIS A 93 -13.17 13.52 15.07
C HIS A 93 -13.83 14.49 16.05
#